data_AF-X0YR50-F1
#
_entry.id   AF-X0YR50-F1
#
_cell.length_a   1.000
_cell.length_b   1.000
_cell.length_c   1.000
_cell.angle_alpha   90.00
_cell.angle_beta   90.00
_cell.angle_gamma   90.00
#
_symmetry.space_group_name_H-M   'P 1'
#
loop_
_entity.id
_entity.type
_entity.pdbx_description
1 polymer ?
#
loop_
_entity_poly.entity_id
_entity_poly.type
_entity_poly.pdbx_seq_one_letter_code
_entity_poly.pdbx_strand_id
1 'polypeptide(L)'
;VWFPVVQNARDRGINSTRRLADLRADIFQQLVDSRLRLSAAQKMGVDISEKAVKQKREEMVVEYLKNSRRKILGELSEKRDKSDPRKDREYARQLASLGTSVSLMQEQARRLIPESQVRVQMAAEAIQDYYREKAGPITDKDVESSYDVYKVRQIMLRSGKLPEEQMKTRADNILKQAKSGTDFEQLVKDNSDGPIADRGGQTEYSLDRYVSTLQMAAQGFMMSPPELWPAVKKMKPG
;
A
#
# COMPACT_ATOMS: atom_id res chain seq x y z
N VAL A 1 16.08 18.30 -11.05
CA VAL A 1 14.63 17.99 -10.98
C VAL A 1 13.78 19.25 -10.96
N TRP A 2 14.04 20.23 -10.08
CA TRP A 2 13.17 21.42 -9.92
C TRP A 2 13.19 22.41 -11.11
N PHE A 3 14.34 22.69 -11.70
CA PHE A 3 14.46 23.70 -12.77
C PHE A 3 13.62 23.40 -14.03
N PRO A 4 13.64 22.17 -14.59
CA PRO A 4 12.75 21.82 -15.72
C PRO A 4 11.26 21.86 -15.37
N VAL A 5 10.90 21.51 -14.13
CA VAL A 5 9.51 21.57 -13.64
C VAL A 5 9.00 23.00 -13.58
N VAL A 6 9.82 23.93 -13.08
CA VAL A 6 9.46 25.36 -13.02
C VAL A 6 9.34 25.95 -14.42
N GLN A 7 10.23 25.60 -15.35
CA GLN A 7 10.09 26.05 -16.74
C GLN A 7 8.79 25.53 -17.36
N ASN A 8 8.51 24.23 -17.24
CA ASN A 8 7.26 23.66 -17.75
C ASN A 8 6.00 24.29 -17.12
N ALA A 9 6.05 24.59 -15.81
CA ALA A 9 4.96 25.27 -15.12
C ALA A 9 4.75 26.70 -15.63
N ARG A 10 5.84 27.44 -15.89
CA ARG A 10 5.79 28.78 -16.48
C ARG A 10 5.27 28.76 -17.92
N ASP A 11 5.69 27.78 -18.72
CA ASP A 11 5.19 27.57 -20.09
C ASP A 11 3.67 27.30 -20.10
N ARG A 12 3.13 26.75 -19.01
CA ARG A 12 1.69 26.53 -18.77
C ARG A 12 1.00 27.72 -18.08
N GLY A 13 1.65 28.87 -17.99
CA GLY A 13 1.09 30.10 -17.40
C GLY A 13 1.11 30.16 -15.86
N ILE A 14 1.80 29.24 -15.18
CA ILE A 14 1.94 29.24 -13.72
C ILE A 14 3.14 30.13 -13.34
N ASN A 15 2.88 31.44 -13.27
CA ASN A 15 3.91 32.45 -12.98
C ASN A 15 3.85 32.99 -11.54
N SER A 16 2.80 32.67 -10.79
CA SER A 16 2.64 33.12 -9.40
C SER A 16 3.58 32.37 -8.46
N THR A 17 4.31 33.13 -7.63
CA THR A 17 5.20 32.60 -6.58
C THR A 17 4.45 31.64 -5.64
N ARG A 18 3.19 31.94 -5.32
CA ARG A 18 2.34 31.07 -4.50
C ARG A 18 2.06 29.74 -5.19
N ARG A 19 1.60 29.76 -6.44
CA ARG A 19 1.31 28.52 -7.19
C ARG A 19 2.56 27.67 -7.43
N LEU A 20 3.73 28.30 -7.60
CA LEU A 20 5.01 27.60 -7.67
C LEU A 20 5.42 26.99 -6.32
N ALA A 21 5.12 27.66 -5.20
CA ALA A 21 5.34 27.11 -3.86
C ALA A 21 4.41 25.91 -3.59
N ASP A 22 3.13 26.02 -3.97
CA ASP A 22 2.16 24.91 -3.86
C ASP A 22 2.63 23.70 -4.70
N LEU A 23 3.01 23.92 -5.97
CA LEU A 23 3.56 22.87 -6.84
C LEU A 23 4.82 22.22 -6.24
N ARG A 24 5.67 23.01 -5.59
CA ARG A 24 6.87 22.48 -4.90
C ARG A 24 6.49 21.59 -3.73
N ALA A 25 5.50 22.01 -2.94
CA ALA A 25 5.00 21.24 -1.80
C ALA A 25 4.40 19.91 -2.27
N ASP A 26 3.59 19.92 -3.34
CA ASP A 26 2.99 18.72 -3.92
C ASP A 26 4.06 17.73 -4.41
N ILE A 27 5.06 18.22 -5.14
CA ILE A 27 6.17 17.37 -5.62
C ILE A 27 6.99 16.82 -4.45
N PHE A 28 7.25 17.65 -3.44
CA PHE A 28 7.94 17.20 -2.24
C PHE A 28 7.15 16.08 -1.55
N GLN A 29 5.84 16.26 -1.35
CA GLN A 29 4.98 15.24 -0.75
C GLN A 29 4.98 13.94 -1.56
N GLN A 30 4.86 14.02 -2.89
CA GLN A 30 4.94 12.85 -3.77
C GLN A 30 6.28 12.11 -3.65
N LEU A 31 7.39 12.83 -3.51
CA LEU A 31 8.71 12.23 -3.32
C LEU A 31 8.85 11.56 -1.96
N VAL A 32 8.31 12.16 -0.90
CA VAL A 32 8.26 11.57 0.44
C VAL A 32 7.43 10.29 0.41
N ASP A 33 6.21 10.33 -0.11
CA ASP A 33 5.32 9.18 -0.21
C ASP A 33 5.95 8.05 -1.02
N SER A 34 6.59 8.39 -2.15
CA SER A 34 7.32 7.42 -2.98
C SER A 34 8.44 6.74 -2.20
N ARG A 35 9.22 7.52 -1.43
CA ARG A 35 10.32 6.98 -0.62
C ARG A 35 9.82 6.10 0.52
N LEU A 36 8.73 6.47 1.16
CA LEU A 36 8.09 5.67 2.21
C LEU A 36 7.61 4.32 1.65
N ARG A 37 6.91 4.33 0.50
CA ARG A 37 6.47 3.09 -0.18
C ARG A 37 7.63 2.20 -0.56
N LEU A 38 8.68 2.76 -1.16
CA LEU A 38 9.88 1.98 -1.53
C LEU A 38 10.55 1.37 -0.29
N SER A 39 10.66 2.13 0.80
CA SER A 39 11.22 1.61 2.05
C SER A 39 10.35 0.51 2.67
N ALA A 40 9.03 0.65 2.65
CA ALA A 40 8.10 -0.35 3.15
C ALA A 40 8.20 -1.65 2.32
N ALA A 41 8.11 -1.54 0.99
CA ALA A 41 8.25 -2.68 0.08
C ALA A 41 9.60 -3.40 0.27
N GLN A 42 10.69 -2.65 0.44
CA GLN A 42 12.01 -3.25 0.73
C GLN A 42 12.01 -4.03 2.06
N LYS A 43 11.42 -3.48 3.14
CA LYS A 43 11.28 -4.19 4.42
C LYS A 43 10.41 -5.45 4.30
N MET A 44 9.50 -5.47 3.34
CA MET A 44 8.62 -6.61 3.04
C MET A 44 9.26 -7.63 2.09
N GLY A 45 10.53 -7.42 1.66
CA GLY A 45 11.24 -8.35 0.79
C GLY A 45 10.81 -8.30 -0.69
N VAL A 46 10.15 -7.22 -1.11
CA VAL A 46 9.69 -7.05 -2.50
C VAL A 46 10.88 -6.82 -3.42
N ASP A 47 10.97 -7.59 -4.52
CA ASP A 47 12.00 -7.39 -5.55
C ASP A 47 11.69 -6.14 -6.39
N ILE A 48 12.39 -5.05 -6.08
CA ILE A 48 12.39 -3.79 -6.83
C ILE A 48 13.74 -3.55 -7.53
N SER A 49 14.46 -4.62 -7.87
CA SER A 49 15.72 -4.55 -8.61
C SER A 49 15.55 -3.93 -10.00
N GLU A 50 16.64 -3.41 -10.57
CA GLU A 50 16.66 -2.87 -11.93
C GLU A 50 16.11 -3.86 -12.97
N LYS A 51 16.43 -5.15 -12.79
CA LYS A 51 15.97 -6.22 -13.68
C LYS A 51 14.45 -6.39 -13.60
N ALA A 52 13.91 -6.48 -12.39
CA ALA A 52 12.47 -6.61 -12.17
C ALA A 52 11.70 -5.38 -12.70
N VAL A 53 12.21 -4.17 -12.43
CA VAL A 53 11.63 -2.92 -12.92
C VAL A 53 11.62 -2.86 -14.45
N LYS A 54 12.73 -3.24 -15.11
CA LYS A 54 12.79 -3.27 -16.58
C LYS A 54 11.82 -4.29 -17.17
N GLN A 55 11.72 -5.47 -16.56
CA GLN A 55 10.76 -6.48 -17.00
C GLN A 55 9.32 -5.97 -16.90
N LYS A 56 8.91 -5.46 -15.73
CA LYS A 56 7.57 -4.89 -15.53
C LYS A 56 7.29 -3.72 -16.48
N ARG A 57 8.28 -2.86 -16.72
CA ARG A 57 8.18 -1.76 -17.70
C ARG A 57 7.90 -2.29 -19.10
N GLU A 58 8.58 -3.34 -19.54
CA GLU A 58 8.34 -3.94 -20.86
C GLU A 58 6.95 -4.58 -20.95
N GLU A 59 6.44 -5.19 -19.88
CA GLU A 59 5.05 -5.67 -19.82
C GLU A 59 4.05 -4.52 -20.01
N MET A 60 4.25 -3.40 -19.32
CA MET A 60 3.41 -2.20 -19.45
C MET A 60 3.49 -1.58 -20.85
N VAL A 61 4.67 -1.58 -21.49
CA VAL A 61 4.85 -1.14 -22.88
C VAL A 61 4.08 -2.04 -23.84
N VAL A 62 4.13 -3.36 -23.65
CA VAL A 62 3.35 -4.31 -24.47
C VAL A 62 1.85 -4.07 -24.29
N GLU A 63 1.38 -3.84 -23.07
CA GLU A 63 -0.04 -3.56 -22.81
C GLU A 63 -0.48 -2.23 -23.43
N TYR A 64 0.36 -1.20 -23.37
CA TYR A 64 0.13 0.06 -24.08
C TYR A 64 -0.04 -0.17 -25.59
N LEU A 65 0.84 -0.98 -26.20
CA LEU A 65 0.74 -1.32 -27.62
C LEU A 65 -0.50 -2.14 -27.95
N LYS A 66 -0.92 -3.07 -27.09
CA LYS A 66 -2.17 -3.83 -27.27
C LYS A 66 -3.37 -2.91 -27.31
N ASN A 67 -3.44 -1.96 -26.37
CA ASN A 67 -4.50 -0.96 -26.33
C ASN A 67 -4.49 -0.07 -27.58
N SER A 68 -3.32 0.36 -28.04
CA SER A 68 -3.17 1.10 -29.30
C SER A 68 -3.64 0.28 -30.51
N ARG A 69 -3.26 -1.00 -30.58
CA ARG A 69 -3.68 -1.91 -31.65
C ARG A 69 -5.19 -2.06 -31.72
N ARG A 70 -5.88 -2.24 -30.58
CA ARG A 70 -7.36 -2.30 -30.54
C ARG A 70 -8.00 -1.01 -31.05
N LYS A 71 -7.41 0.15 -30.73
CA LYS A 71 -7.93 1.45 -31.22
C LYS A 71 -7.78 1.61 -32.73
N ILE A 72 -6.71 1.07 -33.31
CA ILE A 72 -6.40 1.22 -34.74
C ILE A 72 -7.11 0.16 -35.59
N LEU A 73 -7.14 -1.08 -35.12
CA LEU A 73 -7.69 -2.21 -35.87
C LEU A 73 -9.14 -2.56 -35.50
N GLY A 74 -9.67 -1.96 -34.44
CA GLY A 74 -10.99 -2.29 -33.92
C GLY A 74 -11.01 -3.61 -33.15
N GLU A 75 -12.11 -4.35 -33.27
CA GLU A 75 -12.28 -5.65 -32.61
C GLU A 75 -11.26 -6.68 -33.11
N LEU A 76 -10.63 -7.37 -32.16
CA LEU A 76 -9.64 -8.40 -32.43
C LEU A 76 -10.17 -9.74 -31.94
N SER A 77 -9.86 -10.82 -32.66
CA SER A 77 -10.07 -12.16 -32.13
C SER A 77 -9.24 -12.38 -30.87
N GLU A 78 -9.72 -13.21 -29.94
CA GLU A 78 -9.04 -13.47 -28.66
C GLU A 78 -7.58 -13.90 -28.84
N LYS A 79 -7.32 -14.80 -29.80
CA LYS A 79 -5.96 -15.26 -30.13
C LYS A 79 -5.06 -14.12 -30.58
N ARG A 80 -5.59 -13.20 -31.38
CA ARG A 80 -4.85 -12.04 -31.85
C ARG A 80 -4.65 -11.03 -30.74
N ASP A 81 -5.64 -10.83 -29.89
CA ASP A 81 -5.57 -9.89 -28.77
C ASP A 81 -4.49 -10.29 -27.75
N LYS A 82 -4.34 -11.60 -27.49
CA LYS A 82 -3.29 -12.15 -26.63
C LYS A 82 -1.89 -12.11 -27.26
N SER A 83 -1.78 -12.01 -28.59
CA SER A 83 -0.50 -12.02 -29.29
C SER A 83 0.29 -10.73 -29.09
N ASP A 84 1.62 -10.83 -29.26
CA ASP A 84 2.51 -9.67 -29.17
C ASP A 84 2.25 -8.68 -30.32
N PRO A 85 1.78 -7.45 -30.04
CA PRO A 85 1.47 -6.46 -31.06
C PRO A 85 2.70 -6.06 -31.88
N ARG A 86 3.93 -6.27 -31.37
CA ARG A 86 5.17 -5.97 -32.11
C ARG A 86 5.39 -6.88 -33.31
N LYS A 87 4.72 -8.03 -33.34
CA LYS A 87 4.79 -9.03 -34.42
C LYS A 87 3.59 -8.96 -35.37
N ASP A 88 2.64 -8.06 -35.13
CA ASP A 88 1.42 -7.96 -35.91
C ASP A 88 1.65 -7.12 -37.17
N ARG A 89 1.70 -7.80 -38.33
CA ARG A 89 2.01 -7.18 -39.62
C ARG A 89 0.95 -6.17 -40.07
N GLU A 90 -0.32 -6.42 -39.80
CA GLU A 90 -1.39 -5.51 -40.19
C GLU A 90 -1.39 -4.28 -39.29
N TYR A 91 -1.15 -4.45 -37.98
CA TYR A 91 -0.95 -3.32 -37.08
C TYR A 91 0.22 -2.43 -37.53
N ALA A 92 1.35 -3.04 -37.89
CA ALA A 92 2.50 -2.31 -38.42
C ALA A 92 2.19 -1.56 -39.73
N ARG A 93 1.40 -2.15 -40.64
CA ARG A 93 0.96 -1.49 -41.89
C ARG A 93 0.04 -0.30 -41.61
N GLN A 94 -0.90 -0.43 -40.69
CA GLN A 94 -1.82 0.67 -40.34
C GLN A 94 -1.10 1.80 -39.60
N LEU A 95 -0.11 1.49 -38.76
CA LEU A 95 0.75 2.53 -38.19
C LEU A 95 1.54 3.27 -39.27
N ALA A 96 2.07 2.55 -40.26
CA ALA A 96 2.82 3.15 -41.35
C ALA A 96 1.96 4.08 -42.22
N SER A 97 0.70 3.73 -42.51
CA SER A 97 -0.22 4.63 -43.24
C SER A 97 -0.57 5.90 -42.44
N LEU A 98 -0.45 5.85 -41.11
CA LEU A 98 -0.61 6.98 -40.20
C LEU A 98 0.71 7.77 -39.97
N GLY A 99 1.79 7.44 -40.69
CA GLY A 99 3.08 8.13 -40.56
C GLY A 99 3.84 7.81 -39.27
N THR A 100 3.53 6.69 -38.62
CA THR A 100 4.21 6.22 -37.39
C THR A 100 4.69 4.77 -37.57
N SER A 101 5.28 4.19 -36.53
CA SER A 101 5.76 2.80 -36.52
C SER A 101 5.61 2.16 -35.14
N VAL A 102 5.64 0.83 -35.10
CA VAL A 102 5.65 0.09 -33.84
C VAL A 102 6.82 0.53 -32.95
N SER A 103 8.01 0.72 -33.53
CA SER A 103 9.20 1.17 -32.80
C SER A 103 9.00 2.56 -32.18
N LEU A 104 8.43 3.50 -32.94
CA LEU A 104 8.15 4.84 -32.44
C LEU A 104 7.11 4.82 -31.31
N MET A 105 6.07 4.00 -31.45
CA MET A 105 5.07 3.79 -30.39
C MET A 105 5.68 3.15 -29.15
N GLN A 106 6.64 2.22 -29.30
CA GLN A 106 7.39 1.65 -28.17
C GLN A 106 8.22 2.71 -27.44
N GLU A 107 8.94 3.54 -28.17
CA GLU A 107 9.74 4.62 -27.58
C GLU A 107 8.84 5.64 -26.87
N GLN A 108 7.71 5.99 -27.47
CA GLN A 108 6.72 6.85 -26.85
C GLN A 108 6.17 6.24 -25.55
N ALA A 109 5.77 4.97 -25.57
CA ALA A 109 5.33 4.25 -24.38
C ALA A 109 6.41 4.26 -23.29
N ARG A 110 7.67 4.01 -23.66
CA ARG A 110 8.82 4.03 -22.75
C ARG A 110 9.10 5.41 -22.13
N ARG A 111 8.75 6.50 -22.83
CA ARG A 111 8.84 7.87 -22.29
C ARG A 111 7.68 8.17 -21.34
N LEU A 112 6.49 7.67 -21.65
CA LEU A 112 5.30 7.81 -20.80
C LEU A 112 5.36 6.93 -19.55
N ILE A 113 6.15 5.85 -19.59
CA ILE A 113 6.30 4.86 -18.52
C ILE A 113 7.76 4.87 -18.03
N PRO A 114 8.17 5.86 -17.22
CA PRO A 114 9.51 5.93 -16.68
C PRO A 114 9.74 4.86 -15.60
N GLU A 115 10.96 4.31 -15.53
CA GLU A 115 11.33 3.24 -14.59
C GLU A 115 11.10 3.62 -13.12
N SER A 116 11.27 4.89 -12.77
CA SER A 116 11.00 5.40 -11.41
C SER A 116 9.53 5.22 -11.02
N GLN A 117 8.60 5.51 -11.95
CA GLN A 117 7.17 5.34 -11.72
C GLN A 117 6.81 3.86 -11.63
N VAL A 118 7.39 3.03 -12.51
CA VAL A 118 7.21 1.57 -12.46
C VAL A 118 7.64 1.01 -11.10
N ARG A 119 8.78 1.48 -10.56
CA ARG A 119 9.26 1.02 -9.25
C ARG A 119 8.31 1.41 -8.11
N VAL A 120 7.79 2.64 -8.12
CA VAL A 120 6.82 3.09 -7.10
C VAL A 120 5.50 2.31 -7.24
N GLN A 121 5.06 2.04 -8.46
CA GLN A 121 3.87 1.22 -8.71
C GLN A 121 4.06 -0.22 -8.21
N MET A 122 5.18 -0.86 -8.52
CA MET A 122 5.50 -2.20 -8.02
C MET A 122 5.52 -2.24 -6.48
N ALA A 123 6.11 -1.23 -5.85
CA ALA A 123 6.09 -1.12 -4.39
C ALA A 123 4.67 -0.98 -3.85
N ALA A 124 3.82 -0.16 -4.49
CA ALA A 124 2.42 0.01 -4.08
C ALA A 124 1.59 -1.27 -4.27
N GLU A 125 1.72 -1.95 -5.41
CA GLU A 125 1.06 -3.23 -5.71
C GLU A 125 1.45 -4.28 -4.67
N ALA A 126 2.74 -4.43 -4.38
CA ALA A 126 3.21 -5.41 -3.41
C ALA A 126 2.77 -5.11 -1.97
N ILE A 127 2.73 -3.83 -1.58
CA ILE A 127 2.16 -3.42 -0.28
C ILE A 127 0.68 -3.82 -0.23
N GLN A 128 -0.08 -3.54 -1.28
CA GLN A 128 -1.50 -3.88 -1.35
C GLN A 128 -1.73 -5.40 -1.31
N ASP A 129 -0.96 -6.17 -2.08
CA ASP A 129 -1.07 -7.62 -2.14
C ASP A 129 -0.74 -8.27 -0.79
N TYR A 130 0.31 -7.80 -0.11
CA TYR A 130 0.61 -8.24 1.26
C TYR A 130 -0.57 -8.05 2.21
N TYR A 131 -1.26 -6.90 2.16
CA TYR A 131 -2.42 -6.69 3.02
C TYR A 131 -3.62 -7.52 2.60
N ARG A 132 -3.83 -7.71 1.29
CA ARG A 132 -4.88 -8.59 0.79
C ARG A 132 -4.67 -10.03 1.27
N GLU A 133 -3.43 -10.53 1.20
CA GLU A 133 -3.07 -11.85 1.71
C GLU A 133 -3.25 -11.95 3.23
N LYS A 134 -2.85 -10.93 3.99
CA LYS A 134 -2.98 -10.91 5.46
C LYS A 134 -4.42 -10.73 5.93
N ALA A 135 -5.24 -9.96 5.22
CA ALA A 135 -6.66 -9.78 5.52
C ALA A 135 -7.48 -11.01 5.11
N GLY A 136 -7.06 -11.72 4.06
CA GLY A 136 -7.83 -12.79 3.45
C GLY A 136 -8.94 -12.26 2.51
N PRO A 137 -9.73 -13.14 1.90
CA PRO A 137 -10.88 -12.72 1.11
C PRO A 137 -11.90 -12.00 1.99
N ILE A 138 -12.29 -10.79 1.59
CA ILE A 138 -13.41 -10.06 2.21
C ILE A 138 -14.71 -10.61 1.61
N THR A 139 -15.51 -11.26 2.42
CA THR A 139 -16.83 -11.78 2.07
C THR A 139 -17.93 -10.77 2.42
N ASP A 140 -19.13 -10.95 1.88
CA ASP A 140 -20.29 -10.12 2.28
C ASP A 140 -20.53 -10.16 3.79
N LYS A 141 -20.24 -11.30 4.43
CA LYS A 141 -20.29 -11.46 5.88
C LYS A 141 -19.21 -10.63 6.60
N ASP A 142 -18.04 -10.42 5.99
CA ASP A 142 -17.01 -9.53 6.54
C ASP A 142 -17.43 -8.06 6.43
N VAL A 143 -18.20 -7.70 5.40
CA VAL A 143 -18.81 -6.37 5.27
C VAL A 143 -19.94 -6.18 6.28
N GLU A 144 -20.81 -7.16 6.47
CA GLU A 144 -21.84 -7.11 7.53
C GLU A 144 -21.21 -7.00 8.92
N SER A 145 -20.15 -7.77 9.19
CA SER A 145 -19.41 -7.69 10.46
C SER A 145 -18.43 -6.53 10.53
N SER A 146 -18.29 -5.69 9.49
CA SER A 146 -17.46 -4.48 9.61
C SER A 146 -18.10 -3.44 10.54
N TYR A 147 -19.43 -3.51 10.68
CA TYR A 147 -20.20 -2.74 11.66
C TYR A 147 -20.14 -3.33 13.07
N ASP A 148 -19.60 -4.54 13.23
CA ASP A 148 -19.40 -5.12 14.56
C ASP A 148 -18.32 -4.31 15.29
N VAL A 149 -18.72 -3.75 16.42
CA VAL A 149 -17.81 -3.10 17.37
C VAL A 149 -17.55 -4.08 18.50
N TYR A 150 -16.27 -4.32 18.77
CA TYR A 150 -15.81 -5.15 19.86
C TYR A 150 -15.19 -4.28 20.94
N LYS A 151 -15.84 -4.21 22.10
CA LYS A 151 -15.25 -3.62 23.30
C LYS A 151 -14.26 -4.59 23.92
N VAL A 152 -13.00 -4.18 23.99
CA VAL A 152 -11.95 -4.96 24.65
C VAL A 152 -11.25 -4.12 25.71
N ARG A 153 -10.69 -4.81 26.71
CA ARG A 153 -9.73 -4.23 27.64
C ARG A 153 -8.36 -4.82 27.34
N GLN A 154 -7.34 -3.97 27.27
CA GLN A 154 -5.98 -4.40 26.95
C GLN A 154 -4.96 -3.89 27.97
N ILE A 155 -3.95 -4.72 28.22
CA ILE A 155 -2.76 -4.39 28.99
C ILE A 155 -1.62 -4.28 28.00
N MET A 156 -1.00 -3.11 27.90
CA MET A 156 0.16 -2.90 27.02
C MET A 156 1.43 -2.91 27.86
N LEU A 157 2.41 -3.72 27.47
CA LEU A 157 3.74 -3.72 28.08
C LEU A 157 4.72 -3.07 27.11
N ARG A 158 5.41 -2.01 27.54
CA ARG A 158 6.30 -1.26 26.65
C ARG A 158 7.64 -2.00 26.49
N SER A 159 8.03 -2.28 25.25
CA SER A 159 9.35 -2.84 24.92
C SER A 159 10.50 -1.94 25.42
N GLY A 160 11.61 -2.55 25.84
CA GLY A 160 12.82 -1.83 26.25
C GLY A 160 12.89 -1.40 27.73
N LYS A 161 11.80 -1.51 28.50
CA LYS A 161 11.85 -1.30 29.97
C LYS A 161 12.45 -2.48 30.73
N LEU A 162 12.30 -3.69 30.19
CA LEU A 162 12.78 -4.94 30.76
C LEU A 162 13.37 -5.81 29.65
N PRO A 163 14.31 -6.71 29.97
CA PRO A 163 14.71 -7.80 29.07
C PRO A 163 13.49 -8.61 28.61
N GLU A 164 13.54 -9.14 27.39
CA GLU A 164 12.41 -9.83 26.76
C GLU A 164 11.88 -11.00 27.60
N GLU A 165 12.77 -11.81 28.17
CA GLU A 165 12.38 -12.92 29.04
C GLU A 165 11.62 -12.46 30.28
N GLN A 166 12.06 -11.38 30.93
CA GLN A 166 11.38 -10.82 32.10
C GLN A 166 10.03 -10.22 31.72
N MET A 167 9.94 -9.61 30.55
CA MET A 167 8.67 -9.09 30.01
C MET A 167 7.67 -10.23 29.77
N LYS A 168 8.13 -11.35 29.22
CA LYS A 168 7.32 -12.54 29.02
C LYS A 168 6.84 -13.12 30.34
N THR A 169 7.72 -13.28 31.32
CA THR A 169 7.32 -13.74 32.67
C THR A 169 6.29 -12.81 33.31
N ARG A 170 6.46 -11.48 33.18
CA ARG A 170 5.49 -10.51 33.66
C ARG A 170 4.13 -10.68 32.96
N ALA A 171 4.13 -10.79 31.64
CA ALA A 171 2.91 -11.02 30.85
C ALA A 171 2.20 -12.31 31.26
N ASP A 172 2.93 -13.40 31.46
CA ASP A 172 2.38 -14.69 31.89
C ASP A 172 1.77 -14.63 33.30
N ASN A 173 2.39 -13.89 34.22
CA ASN A 173 1.86 -13.70 35.57
C ASN A 173 0.56 -12.89 35.56
N ILE A 174 0.52 -11.79 34.80
CA ILE A 174 -0.70 -10.98 34.61
C ILE A 174 -1.81 -11.84 33.98
N LEU A 175 -1.48 -12.65 32.97
CA LEU A 175 -2.43 -13.55 32.32
C LEU A 175 -2.99 -14.59 33.31
N LYS A 176 -2.16 -15.15 34.20
CA LYS A 176 -2.61 -16.07 35.25
C LYS A 176 -3.58 -15.38 36.21
N GLN A 177 -3.29 -14.16 36.65
CA GLN A 177 -4.17 -13.38 37.54
C GLN A 177 -5.52 -13.07 36.88
N ALA A 178 -5.50 -12.64 35.61
CA ALA A 178 -6.71 -12.40 34.83
C ALA A 178 -7.56 -13.68 34.71
N LYS A 179 -6.94 -14.83 34.44
CA LYS A 179 -7.62 -16.13 34.35
C LYS A 179 -8.15 -16.63 35.69
N SER A 180 -7.53 -16.25 36.81
CA SER A 180 -8.03 -16.58 38.15
C SER A 180 -9.19 -15.69 38.62
N GLY A 181 -9.64 -14.75 37.78
CA GLY A 181 -10.79 -13.89 38.09
C GLY A 181 -10.44 -12.61 38.85
N THR A 182 -9.16 -12.23 38.92
CA THR A 182 -8.79 -10.89 39.39
C THR A 182 -9.43 -9.84 38.49
N ASP A 183 -9.94 -8.75 39.07
CA ASP A 183 -10.57 -7.68 38.29
C ASP A 183 -9.59 -7.13 37.24
N PHE A 184 -9.99 -7.27 35.97
CA PHE A 184 -9.15 -6.90 34.86
C PHE A 184 -8.92 -5.39 34.78
N GLU A 185 -9.89 -4.57 35.23
CA GLU A 185 -9.71 -3.12 35.25
C GLU A 185 -8.59 -2.73 36.22
N GLN A 186 -8.59 -3.33 37.42
CA GLN A 186 -7.52 -3.15 38.37
C GLN A 186 -6.18 -3.66 37.82
N LEU A 187 -6.15 -4.84 37.20
CA LEU A 187 -4.94 -5.36 36.55
C LEU A 187 -4.38 -4.40 35.50
N VAL A 188 -5.24 -3.76 34.71
CA VAL A 188 -4.81 -2.77 33.72
C VAL A 188 -4.18 -1.55 34.38
N LYS A 189 -4.84 -0.98 35.38
CA LYS A 189 -4.34 0.20 36.12
C LYS A 189 -2.96 -0.09 36.74
N ASP A 190 -2.79 -1.30 37.27
CA ASP A 190 -1.56 -1.68 37.97
C ASP A 190 -0.42 -2.09 37.03
N ASN A 191 -0.73 -2.59 35.83
CA ASN A 191 0.29 -3.24 34.99
C ASN A 191 0.49 -2.63 33.60
N SER A 192 -0.45 -1.85 33.08
CA SER A 192 -0.39 -1.34 31.71
C SER A 192 0.50 -0.10 31.60
N ASP A 193 1.45 -0.13 30.68
CA ASP A 193 2.27 1.00 30.26
C ASP A 193 1.61 1.84 29.14
N GLY A 194 0.37 1.51 28.79
CA GLY A 194 -0.37 2.09 27.67
C GLY A 194 -1.04 3.43 28.04
N PRO A 195 -1.31 4.29 27.04
CA PRO A 195 -1.91 5.62 27.26
C PRO A 195 -3.36 5.59 27.76
N ILE A 196 -3.98 4.41 27.80
CA ILE A 196 -5.36 4.19 28.26
C ILE A 196 -5.43 3.40 29.58
N ALA A 197 -4.30 3.22 30.28
CA ALA A 197 -4.25 2.48 31.54
C ALA A 197 -5.21 3.06 32.60
N ASP A 198 -5.20 4.38 32.78
CA ASP A 198 -6.06 5.10 33.74
C ASP A 198 -7.56 4.98 33.42
N ARG A 199 -7.90 4.63 32.17
CA ARG A 199 -9.28 4.40 31.71
C ARG A 199 -9.64 2.91 31.66
N GLY A 200 -8.94 2.08 32.44
CA GLY A 200 -9.20 0.64 32.50
C GLY A 200 -8.82 -0.11 31.23
N GLY A 201 -8.03 0.51 30.34
CA GLY A 201 -7.56 -0.12 29.11
C GLY A 201 -8.65 -0.38 28.07
N GLN A 202 -9.81 0.26 28.22
CA GLN A 202 -10.94 0.06 27.33
C GLN A 202 -10.67 0.69 25.97
N THR A 203 -10.89 -0.09 24.92
CA THR A 203 -10.83 0.35 23.53
C THR A 203 -11.83 -0.44 22.70
N GLU A 204 -12.21 0.15 21.58
CA GLU A 204 -13.10 -0.46 20.59
C GLU A 204 -12.28 -0.89 19.38
N TYR A 205 -12.52 -2.11 18.92
CA TYR A 205 -12.01 -2.62 17.66
C TYR A 205 -13.17 -2.88 16.71
N SER A 206 -12.96 -2.58 15.44
CA SER A 206 -13.83 -2.95 14.32
C SER A 206 -12.96 -3.33 13.13
N LEU A 207 -13.53 -3.98 12.12
CA LEU A 207 -12.79 -4.34 10.91
C LEU A 207 -12.23 -3.08 10.24
N ASP A 208 -13.04 -2.03 10.12
CA ASP A 208 -12.63 -0.75 9.53
C ASP A 208 -11.47 -0.11 10.28
N ARG A 209 -11.51 -0.12 11.63
CA ARG A 209 -10.41 0.41 12.45
C ARG A 209 -9.16 -0.44 12.27
N TYR A 210 -9.28 -1.76 12.21
CA TYR A 210 -8.15 -2.66 11.99
C TYR A 210 -7.51 -2.44 10.62
N VAL A 211 -8.30 -2.41 9.54
CA VAL A 211 -7.83 -2.12 8.18
C VAL A 211 -7.17 -0.75 8.10
N SER A 212 -7.75 0.27 8.76
CA SER A 212 -7.15 1.61 8.86
C SER A 212 -5.80 1.57 9.58
N THR A 213 -5.67 0.84 10.69
CA THR A 213 -4.38 0.69 11.38
C THR A 213 -3.34 -0.07 10.57
N LEU A 214 -3.75 -1.10 9.81
CA LEU A 214 -2.88 -1.80 8.86
C LEU A 214 -2.32 -0.84 7.82
N GLN A 215 -3.19 0.00 7.25
CA GLN A 215 -2.81 1.00 6.25
C GLN A 215 -1.88 2.08 6.82
N MET A 216 -2.15 2.58 8.02
CA MET A 216 -1.26 3.55 8.69
C MET A 216 0.11 2.95 8.99
N ALA A 217 0.17 1.70 9.42
CA ALA A 217 1.44 0.99 9.64
C ALA A 217 2.20 0.77 8.32
N ALA A 218 1.51 0.46 7.23
CA ALA A 218 2.08 0.33 5.88
C ALA A 218 2.83 1.59 5.44
N GLN A 219 2.21 2.73 5.75
CA GLN A 219 2.71 4.05 5.39
C GLN A 219 3.80 4.52 6.37
N GLY A 220 4.15 3.70 7.37
CA GLY A 220 5.17 4.02 8.37
C GLY A 220 4.70 5.00 9.44
N PHE A 221 3.40 5.30 9.51
CA PHE A 221 2.83 6.18 10.55
C PHE A 221 2.67 5.47 11.90
N MET A 222 2.71 4.14 11.93
CA MET A 222 2.63 3.34 13.15
C MET A 222 3.60 2.16 13.11
N MET A 223 4.11 1.73 14.27
CA MET A 223 4.75 0.42 14.38
C MET A 223 3.70 -0.68 14.18
N SER A 224 4.15 -1.85 13.70
CA SER A 224 3.34 -2.97 13.22
C SER A 224 1.96 -3.10 13.88
N PRO A 225 0.90 -3.29 13.08
CA PRO A 225 -0.45 -3.34 13.59
C PRO A 225 -0.58 -4.53 14.56
N PRO A 226 -1.40 -4.40 15.61
CA PRO A 226 -1.54 -5.48 16.57
C PRO A 226 -2.06 -6.74 15.86
N GLU A 227 -1.42 -7.88 16.08
CA GLU A 227 -1.89 -9.22 15.66
C GLU A 227 -3.19 -9.65 16.40
N LEU A 228 -3.95 -8.68 16.92
CA LEU A 228 -5.10 -8.87 17.77
C LEU A 228 -6.36 -9.25 16.99
N TRP A 229 -6.46 -8.89 15.70
CA TRP A 229 -7.69 -9.10 14.92
C TRP A 229 -8.18 -10.56 14.89
N PRO A 230 -7.31 -11.58 14.70
CA PRO A 230 -7.73 -12.98 14.77
C PRO A 230 -8.31 -13.41 16.13
N ALA A 231 -7.93 -12.75 17.23
CA ALA A 231 -8.45 -13.00 18.56
C ALA A 231 -9.75 -12.21 18.81
N VAL A 232 -9.80 -10.94 18.40
CA VAL A 232 -10.96 -10.06 18.55
C VAL A 232 -12.18 -10.61 17.81
N LYS A 233 -12.02 -11.09 16.57
CA LYS A 233 -13.14 -11.64 15.78
C LYS A 233 -13.78 -12.92 16.35
N LYS A 234 -13.17 -13.54 17.38
CA LYS A 234 -13.74 -14.68 18.10
C LYS A 234 -14.65 -14.25 19.26
N MET A 235 -14.63 -12.96 19.62
CA MET A 235 -15.47 -12.40 20.66
C MET A 235 -16.88 -12.12 20.11
N LYS A 236 -17.85 -11.93 21.01
CA LYS A 236 -19.15 -11.41 20.63
C LYS A 236 -19.07 -9.88 20.49
N PRO A 237 -19.66 -9.29 19.44
CA PRO A 237 -19.82 -7.83 19.35
C PRO A 237 -20.61 -7.29 20.55
N GLY A 238 -20.34 -6.04 20.99
CA GLY A 238 -21.02 -5.44 22.13
C GLY A 238 -20.59 -4.02 22.49
#